data_AF-A0A852AJ81-F1
#
_entry.id   AF-A0A852AJ81-F1
#
_cell.length_a   1.000
_cell.length_b   1.000
_cell.length_c   1.000
_cell.angle_alpha   90.00
_cell.angle_beta   90.00
_cell.angle_gamma   90.00
#
_symmetry.space_group_name_H-M   'P 1'
#
loop_
_entity.id
_entity.type
_entity.pdbx_description
1 polymer ?
#
loop_
_entity_poly.entity_id
_entity_poly.type
_entity_poly.pdbx_seq_one_letter_code
_entity_poly.pdbx_strand_id
1 'polypeptide(L)' 'EQFYRCGRCGKSFSQSTNLIQHRHIHTWEWPHKCGECGRSFSQHSYLIRHKKIHTTERPYKCSECRKRFHVNSDRLL' A
#
# COMPACT_ATOMS: atom_id res chain seq x y z
N GLU A 1 -17.38 7.80 20.89
CA GLU A 1 -16.53 7.62 19.69
C GLU A 1 -17.39 7.08 18.56
N GLN A 2 -17.44 7.78 17.42
CA GLN A 2 -18.27 7.36 16.30
C GLN A 2 -17.39 6.62 15.27
N PHE A 3 -17.70 5.34 15.06
CA PHE A 3 -16.99 4.51 14.08
C PHE A 3 -17.75 4.45 12.75
N TYR A 4 -17.01 4.48 11.65
CA TYR A 4 -17.52 4.31 10.30
C TYR A 4 -17.56 2.83 9.96
N ARG A 5 -18.76 2.28 9.76
CA ARG A 5 -18.96 0.84 9.53
C ARG A 5 -19.11 0.51 8.04
N CYS A 6 -18.47 -0.56 7.60
CA CYS A 6 -18.66 -1.13 6.29
C CYS A 6 -19.95 -1.94 6.25
N GLY A 7 -20.90 -1.55 5.40
CA GLY A 7 -22.17 -2.27 5.25
C GLY A 7 -22.03 -3.67 4.67
N ARG A 8 -20.94 -3.99 3.95
CA ARG A 8 -20.76 -5.29 3.29
C ARG A 8 -20.13 -6.37 4.19
N CYS A 9 -19.20 -5.99 5.06
CA CYS A 9 -18.50 -6.95 5.93
C CYS A 9 -18.53 -6.59 7.42
N GLY A 10 -19.21 -5.50 7.79
CA GLY A 10 -19.40 -5.09 9.18
C GLY A 10 -18.16 -4.50 9.86
N LYS A 11 -16.99 -4.43 9.21
CA LYS A 11 -15.77 -3.82 9.77
C LYS A 11 -15.97 -2.35 10.11
N SER A 12 -15.41 -1.93 11.24
CA SER A 12 -15.50 -0.57 11.77
C SER A 12 -14.15 0.14 11.68
N PHE A 13 -14.18 1.42 11.32
CA PHE A 13 -13.00 2.26 11.18
C PHE A 13 -13.17 3.55 11.99
N SER A 14 -12.09 4.06 12.57
CA SER A 14 -12.09 5.33 13.31
C SER A 14 -12.18 6.55 12.39
N GLN A 15 -11.88 6.40 11.10
CA GLN A 15 -11.89 7.47 10.11
C GLN A 15 -12.70 7.08 8.86
N SER A 16 -13.44 8.03 8.30
CA SER A 16 -14.24 7.83 7.09
C SER A 16 -13.39 7.50 5.87
N THR A 17 -12.22 8.14 5.76
CA THR A 17 -11.20 7.88 4.72
C THR A 17 -10.78 6.42 4.69
N ASN A 18 -10.57 5.81 5.86
CA ASN A 18 -10.21 4.39 5.98
C ASN A 18 -11.36 3.47 5.55
N LEU A 19 -12.61 3.83 5.88
CA LEU A 19 -13.78 3.09 5.39
C LEU A 19 -13.89 3.18 3.85
N ILE A 20 -13.68 4.36 3.26
CA ILE A 20 -13.72 4.55 1.80
C ILE A 20 -12.65 3.70 1.12
N GLN A 21 -11.40 3.77 1.61
CA GLN A 21 -10.31 2.96 1.07
C GLN A 21 -10.59 1.46 1.20
N HIS A 22 -11.18 1.04 2.33
CA HIS A 22 -11.58 -0.33 2.55
C HIS A 22 -12.63 -0.81 1.53
N ARG A 23 -13.59 0.04 1.14
CA ARG A 23 -14.62 -0.36 0.16
C ARG A 23 -14.03 -0.79 -1.18
N HIS A 24 -12.88 -0.28 -1.58
CA HIS A 24 -12.21 -0.70 -2.81
C HIS A 24 -11.81 -2.18 -2.84
N ILE A 25 -11.62 -2.83 -1.68
CA ILE A 25 -11.34 -4.28 -1.64
C ILE A 25 -12.55 -5.10 -2.07
N HIS A 26 -13.76 -4.53 -1.94
CA HIS A 26 -15.00 -5.21 -2.24
C HIS A 26 -15.42 -5.03 -3.70
N THR A 27 -15.03 -3.91 -4.31
CA THR A 27 -15.30 -3.63 -5.73
C THR A 27 -14.17 -4.12 -6.63
N TRP A 28 -12.99 -4.42 -6.08
CA TRP A 28 -11.75 -4.65 -6.83
C TRP A 28 -11.35 -3.48 -7.74
N GLU A 29 -12.02 -2.34 -7.59
CA GLU A 29 -11.69 -1.10 -8.26
C GLU A 29 -10.61 -0.41 -7.46
N TRP A 30 -9.38 -0.69 -7.86
CA TRP A 30 -8.19 -0.03 -7.34
C TRP A 30 -7.78 1.07 -8.32
N PRO A 31 -8.01 2.35 -7.98
CA PRO A 31 -7.85 3.45 -8.94
C PRO A 31 -6.39 3.65 -9.37
N HIS A 32 -5.43 3.16 -8.58
CA HIS A 32 -4.02 3.35 -8.84
C HIS A 32 -3.39 2.13 -9.51
N LYS A 33 -3.42 2.10 -10.84
CA LYS A 33 -2.82 1.01 -11.64
C LYS A 33 -1.34 1.26 -11.94
N CYS A 34 -0.52 0.23 -11.80
CA CYS A 34 0.84 0.22 -12.30
C CYS A 34 0.84 0.00 -13.82
N GLY A 35 1.42 0.94 -14.56
CA GLY A 35 1.54 0.83 -16.02
C GLY A 35 2.47 -0.28 -16.49
N GLU A 36 3.45 -0.68 -15.67
CA GLU A 36 4.48 -1.65 -16.05
C GLU A 36 4.02 -3.10 -15.93
N CYS A 37 3.25 -3.44 -14.88
CA CYS A 37 2.79 -4.82 -14.64
C CYS A 37 1.26 -4.96 -14.53
N GLY A 38 0.52 -3.88 -14.70
CA GLY A 38 -0.95 -3.87 -14.64
C GLY A 38 -1.55 -4.04 -13.24
N ARG A 39 -0.73 -4.19 -12.19
CA ARG A 39 -1.19 -4.36 -10.81
C ARG A 39 -1.80 -3.07 -10.27
N SER A 40 -2.97 -3.16 -9.66
CA SER A 40 -3.64 -2.00 -9.07
C SER A 40 -3.45 -1.92 -7.54
N PHE A 41 -3.64 -0.73 -6.98
CA PHE A 41 -3.53 -0.44 -5.54
C PHE A 41 -4.67 0.46 -5.05
N SER A 42 -5.07 0.25 -3.80
CA SER A 42 -6.09 1.06 -3.12
C SER A 42 -5.60 2.46 -2.72
N GLN A 43 -4.28 2.68 -2.67
CA GLN A 43 -3.68 3.96 -2.28
C GLN A 43 -2.53 4.33 -3.23
N HIS A 44 -2.41 5.63 -3.54
CA HIS A 44 -1.33 6.15 -4.38
C HIS A 44 0.07 5.91 -3.78
N SER A 45 0.22 6.07 -2.46
CA SER A 45 1.48 5.82 -1.74
C SER A 45 2.00 4.38 -1.95
N TYR A 46 1.08 3.41 -2.01
CA TYR A 46 1.42 2.01 -2.28
C TYR A 46 1.82 1.79 -3.73
N LEU A 47 1.19 2.46 -4.69
CA LEU A 47 1.64 2.43 -6.09
C LEU A 47 3.06 3.01 -6.22
N ILE A 48 3.34 4.16 -5.61
CA ILE A 48 4.68 4.77 -5.65
C ILE A 48 5.73 3.84 -5.02
N ARG A 49 5.43 3.25 -3.86
CA ARG A 49 6.31 2.27 -3.23
C ARG A 49 6.50 1.04 -4.11
N HIS A 50 5.44 0.57 -4.75
CA HIS A 50 5.50 -0.57 -5.66
C HIS A 50 6.38 -0.28 -6.87
N LYS A 51 6.30 0.90 -7.49
CA LYS A 51 7.14 1.25 -8.64
C LYS A 51 8.65 1.11 -8.36
N LYS A 52 9.08 1.27 -7.10
CA LYS A 52 10.48 1.06 -6.71
C LYS A 52 10.97 -0.37 -6.93
N ILE A 53 10.09 -1.36 -7.03
CA ILE A 53 10.51 -2.74 -7.32
C ILE A 53 10.92 -2.94 -8.78
N HIS A 54 10.38 -2.12 -9.68
CA HIS A 54 10.72 -2.18 -11.10
C HIS A 54 12.02 -1.42 -11.39
N THR A 55 12.39 -0.47 -10.53
CA THR A 55 13.69 0.19 -10.60
C THR A 55 14.78 -0.73 -10.05
N THR A 56 15.89 -0.89 -10.76
CA THR A 56 17.05 -1.68 -10.28
C THR A 56 17.74 -1.04 -9.06
N GLU A 57 17.45 0.24 -8.80
CA GLU A 57 17.99 0.94 -7.64
C GLU A 57 17.37 0.49 -6.32
N ARG A 58 18.23 0.15 -5.37
CA ARG A 58 17.89 -0.16 -3.98
C ARG A 58 18.48 0.92 -3.06
N PRO A 59 17.77 2.03 -2.82
CA PRO A 59 18.33 3.19 -2.13
C PRO A 59 18.53 2.94 -0.63
N TYR A 60 17.78 2.02 -0.03
CA TYR A 60 17.85 1.75 1.40
C TYR A 60 18.89 0.66 1.69
N LYS A 61 19.93 0.98 2.46
CA LYS A 61 20.97 0.03 2.89
C LYS A 61 20.83 -0.27 4.38
N CYS A 62 20.71 -1.55 4.75
CA CYS A 62 20.78 -1.98 6.15
C CYS A 62 22.21 -1.80 6.67
N SER A 63 22.36 -1.22 7.87
CA SER A 63 23.67 -0.99 8.50
C SER A 63 24.30 -2.29 8.98
N GLU A 64 23.50 -3.22 9.48
CA GLU A 64 23.94 -4.50 10.05
C GLU A 64 24.35 -5.50 8.95
N CYS A 65 23.42 -5.85 8.06
CA CYS A 65 23.67 -6.88 7.05
C CYS A 65 24.22 -6.35 5.71
N ARG A 66 24.37 -5.01 5.57
CA ARG A 66 24.80 -4.30 4.35
C ARG A 66 23.93 -4.53 3.10
N LYS A 67 22.82 -5.26 3.21
CA LYS A 67 21.88 -5.51 2.10
C LYS A 67 21.15 -4.24 1.71
N ARG A 68 20.85 -4.13 0.42
CA ARG A 68 20.06 -3.02 -0.13
C ARG A 68 18.62 -3.48 -0.38
N PHE A 69 17.66 -2.59 -0.18
CA PHE A 69 16.22 -2.81 -0.30
C PHE A 69 15.54 -1.68 -1.09
N HIS A 70 14.40 -2.00 -1.70
CA HIS A 70 13.57 -1.03 -2.44
C HIS A 70 12.65 -0.22 -1.52
N VAL A 71 12.40 -0.70 -0.29
CA VAL A 71 11.49 -0.07 0.68
C VAL A 71 12.18 0.10 2.04
N ASN A 72 11.83 1.18 2.74
CA ASN A 72 12.47 1.56 4.00
C ASN A 72 12.13 0.62 5.17
N SER A 73 10.91 0.05 5.18
CA SER A 73 10.45 -0.88 6.23
C SER A 73 11.33 -2.11 6.37
N ASP A 74 11.96 -2.55 5.27
CA ASP A 74 12.68 -3.82 5.21
C ASP A 74 14.15 -3.66 5.62
N ARG A 75 14.59 -2.43 5.94
CA ARG A 75 15.98 -2.10 6.34
C ARG A 75 16.29 -2.50 7.79
N LEU A 76 15.28 -2.76 8.63
CA LEU A 76 15.41 -3.09 10.05
C LEU A 76 15.49 -4.60 10.32
N LEU A 77 15.53 -5.42 9.26
CA LEU A 77 15.83 -6.86 9.29
C LEU A 77 17.32 -7.09 8.97
#